data_AF-A0A0G4H6K7-F1
#
_entry.id   AF-A0A0G4H6K7-F1
#
_cell.length_a   1.000
_cell.length_b   1.000
_cell.length_c   1.000
_cell.angle_alpha   90.00
_cell.angle_beta   90.00
_cell.angle_gamma   90.00
#
_symmetry.space_group_name_H-M   'P 1'
#
loop_
_entity.id
_entity.type
_entity.pdbx_description
1 polymer ?
#
loop_
_entity_poly.entity_id
_entity_poly.type
_entity_poly.pdbx_seq_one_letter_code
_entity_poly.pdbx_strand_id
1 'polypeptide(L)'
;MAMVTRSDLETTCGTDQLCIGVKGGLEGAVHMVNDLFQEDETEGLLLVDASNTFHRTSRPAAIWNTRVLWPRCSRYVFNTYRGFAALHLQGSAGCLWSCEGVTQGDSMAMFVYACGSLPLIHALRAACAEEGYEMPSSGV
;
A
#
# COMPACT_ATOMS: atom_id res chain seq x y z
N MET A 1 18.98 -5.05 2.20
CA MET A 1 18.59 -3.83 2.95
C MET A 1 17.09 -3.83 3.24
N ALA A 2 16.22 -3.83 2.21
CA ALA A 2 14.77 -3.87 2.40
C ALA A 2 14.27 -5.03 3.28
N MET A 3 14.72 -6.27 3.03
CA MET A 3 14.30 -7.41 3.87
C MET A 3 14.80 -7.32 5.33
N VAL A 4 15.94 -6.66 5.57
CA VAL A 4 16.51 -6.49 6.92
C VAL A 4 15.72 -5.46 7.73
N THR A 5 15.09 -4.50 7.06
CA THR A 5 14.29 -3.43 7.69
C THR A 5 12.79 -3.68 7.56
N ARG A 6 12.37 -4.83 7.01
CA ARG A 6 10.97 -5.13 6.69
C ARG A 6 10.06 -5.02 7.91
N SER A 7 10.52 -5.48 9.07
CA SER A 7 9.80 -5.40 10.34
C SER A 7 9.39 -3.98 10.73
N ASP A 8 10.19 -2.98 10.34
CA ASP A 8 9.86 -1.57 10.59
C ASP A 8 8.58 -1.18 9.84
N LEU A 9 8.48 -1.55 8.55
CA LEU A 9 7.30 -1.27 7.74
C LEU A 9 6.12 -2.15 8.11
N GLU A 10 6.33 -3.41 8.48
CA GLU A 10 5.26 -4.27 9.03
C GLU A 10 4.64 -3.65 10.28
N THR A 11 5.47 -3.08 11.17
CA THR A 11 5.00 -2.37 12.36
C THR A 11 4.22 -1.10 11.99
N THR A 12 4.74 -0.32 11.03
CA THR A 12 4.08 0.91 10.56
C THR A 12 2.73 0.63 9.87
N CYS A 13 2.65 -0.44 9.05
CA CYS A 13 1.43 -0.82 8.35
C CYS A 13 0.41 -1.49 9.26
N GLY A 14 0.87 -2.29 10.23
CA GLY A 14 0.00 -3.06 11.12
C GLY A 14 -1.09 -3.83 10.36
N THR A 15 -2.32 -3.74 10.86
CA THR A 15 -3.52 -4.31 10.23
C THR A 15 -4.15 -3.38 9.20
N ASP A 16 -3.67 -2.14 9.06
CA ASP A 16 -4.25 -1.15 8.15
C ASP A 16 -3.88 -1.41 6.70
N GLN A 17 -2.69 -1.98 6.46
CA GLN A 17 -2.20 -2.27 5.12
C GLN A 17 -1.58 -3.66 5.02
N LEU A 18 -2.41 -4.63 4.62
CA LEU A 18 -2.07 -6.05 4.56
C LEU A 18 -1.15 -6.42 3.39
N CYS A 19 -0.96 -5.52 2.40
CA CYS A 19 -0.06 -5.71 1.26
C CYS A 19 1.39 -6.03 1.67
N ILE A 20 1.78 -5.70 2.90
CA ILE A 20 3.12 -5.98 3.44
C ILE A 20 3.37 -7.48 3.67
N GLY A 21 2.32 -8.31 3.62
CA GLY A 21 2.39 -9.75 3.80
C GLY A 21 2.47 -10.16 5.27
N VAL A 22 1.60 -9.58 6.11
CA VAL A 22 1.44 -9.97 7.52
C VAL A 22 0.97 -11.42 7.59
N LYS A 23 1.56 -12.23 8.48
CA LYS A 23 1.18 -13.64 8.66
C LYS A 23 -0.28 -13.73 9.09
N GLY A 24 -1.09 -14.49 8.35
CA GLY A 24 -2.53 -14.62 8.60
C GLY A 24 -3.35 -13.37 8.23
N GLY A 25 -2.74 -12.34 7.62
CA GLY A 25 -3.42 -11.07 7.36
C GLY A 25 -4.66 -11.21 6.47
N LEU A 26 -4.61 -12.06 5.43
CA LEU A 26 -5.76 -12.29 4.55
C LEU A 26 -6.90 -13.02 5.27
N GLU A 27 -6.58 -14.04 6.07
CA GLU A 27 -7.57 -14.79 6.87
C GLU A 27 -8.23 -13.88 7.90
N GLY A 28 -7.43 -13.12 8.65
CA GLY A 28 -7.94 -12.14 9.62
C GLY A 28 -8.82 -11.07 8.98
N ALA A 29 -8.47 -10.59 7.78
CA ALA A 29 -9.28 -9.62 7.05
C ALA A 29 -10.63 -10.19 6.60
N VAL A 30 -10.64 -11.42 6.09
CA VAL A 30 -11.89 -12.09 5.68
C VAL A 30 -12.79 -12.31 6.88
N HIS A 31 -12.25 -12.77 8.02
CA HIS A 31 -13.02 -12.92 9.25
C HIS A 31 -13.57 -11.58 9.74
N MET A 32 -12.74 -10.53 9.78
CA MET A 32 -13.16 -9.19 10.22
C MET A 32 -14.26 -8.60 9.33
N VAL A 33 -14.15 -8.73 8.01
CA VAL A 33 -15.21 -8.27 7.08
C VAL A 33 -16.48 -9.10 7.22
N ASN A 34 -16.36 -10.42 7.44
CA ASN A 34 -17.51 -11.28 7.68
C ASN A 34 -18.24 -10.90 8.97
N ASP A 35 -17.51 -10.70 10.06
CA ASP A 35 -18.07 -10.35 11.36
C ASP A 35 -18.78 -8.99 11.30
N LEU A 36 -18.15 -7.98 10.71
CA LEU A 36 -18.77 -6.67 10.43
C LEU A 36 -20.07 -6.78 9.64
N PHE A 37 -20.10 -7.66 8.63
CA PHE A 37 -21.29 -7.84 7.79
C PHE A 37 -22.45 -8.55 8.51
N GLN A 38 -22.19 -9.25 9.61
CA GLN A 38 -23.23 -9.88 10.43
C GLN A 38 -23.78 -8.94 11.51
N GLU A 39 -23.21 -7.75 11.70
CA GLU A 39 -23.73 -6.78 12.67
C GLU A 39 -25.06 -6.18 12.19
N ASP A 40 -26.05 -6.11 13.08
CA ASP A 40 -27.40 -5.62 12.75
C ASP A 40 -27.40 -4.16 12.25
N GLU A 41 -26.40 -3.36 12.63
CA GLU A 41 -26.25 -1.96 12.20
C GLU A 41 -25.55 -1.81 10.83
N THR A 42 -24.97 -2.89 10.30
CA THR A 42 -24.28 -2.87 9.00
C THR A 42 -25.27 -3.03 7.86
N GLU A 43 -25.58 -1.93 7.17
CA GLU A 43 -26.49 -1.95 6.01
C GLU A 43 -25.86 -2.54 4.74
N GLY A 44 -24.52 -2.57 4.65
CA GLY A 44 -23.81 -3.13 3.50
C GLY A 44 -22.30 -2.88 3.49
N LEU A 45 -21.64 -3.39 2.45
CA LEU A 45 -20.19 -3.25 2.25
C LEU A 45 -19.89 -2.47 0.95
N LEU A 46 -19.01 -1.48 1.04
CA LEU A 46 -18.44 -0.79 -0.11
C LEU A 46 -17.09 -1.40 -0.48
N LEU A 47 -17.04 -2.12 -1.59
CA LEU A 47 -15.79 -2.64 -2.15
C LEU A 47 -15.17 -1.60 -3.10
N VAL A 48 -13.93 -1.20 -2.82
CA VAL A 48 -13.19 -0.22 -3.62
C VAL A 48 -11.99 -0.91 -4.25
N ASP A 49 -11.87 -0.80 -5.57
CA ASP A 49 -10.68 -1.22 -6.32
C ASP A 49 -10.05 -0.02 -7.01
N ALA A 50 -8.73 0.09 -6.90
CA ALA A 50 -8.01 1.16 -7.54
C ALA A 50 -7.62 0.73 -8.97
N SER A 51 -8.00 1.55 -9.96
CA SER A 51 -7.72 1.21 -11.35
C SER A 51 -6.22 1.25 -11.65
N ASN A 52 -5.64 0.10 -12.04
CA ASN A 52 -4.26 -0.04 -12.49
C ASN A 52 -3.23 0.53 -11.48
N THR A 53 -3.40 0.18 -10.20
CA THR A 53 -2.76 0.90 -9.09
C THR A 53 -1.25 0.86 -9.12
N PHE A 54 -0.64 -0.27 -9.46
CA PHE A 54 0.82 -0.36 -9.54
C PHE A 54 1.39 0.61 -10.55
N HIS A 55 0.75 0.83 -11.71
CA HIS A 55 1.26 1.73 -12.74
C HIS A 55 0.87 3.19 -12.51
N ARG A 56 -0.22 3.46 -11.77
CA ARG A 56 -0.76 4.82 -11.55
C ARG A 56 -0.44 5.42 -10.18
N THR A 57 0.22 4.68 -9.29
CA THR A 57 0.64 5.24 -7.99
C THR A 57 1.63 6.40 -8.21
N SER A 58 1.39 7.55 -7.59
CA SER A 58 2.34 8.67 -7.65
C SER A 58 3.68 8.27 -7.04
N ARG A 59 4.70 8.13 -7.91
CA ARG A 59 6.04 7.70 -7.49
C ARG A 59 6.72 8.71 -6.57
N PRO A 60 6.67 10.04 -6.82
CA PRO A 60 7.20 11.03 -5.88
C PRO A 60 6.54 10.94 -4.51
N ALA A 61 5.21 10.75 -4.45
CA ALA A 61 4.50 10.58 -3.19
C ALA A 61 4.92 9.29 -2.47
N ALA A 62 5.00 8.16 -3.17
CA ALA A 62 5.43 6.90 -2.57
C ALA A 62 6.87 6.97 -2.03
N ILE A 63 7.78 7.63 -2.74
CA ILE A 63 9.16 7.88 -2.29
C ILE A 63 9.18 8.77 -1.03
N TRP A 64 8.39 9.85 -1.04
CA TRP A 64 8.25 10.74 0.12
C TRP A 64 7.68 10.00 1.34
N ASN A 65 6.58 9.28 1.15
CA ASN A 65 5.96 8.50 2.20
C ASN A 65 6.91 7.44 2.74
N THR A 66 7.70 6.79 1.89
CA THR A 66 8.73 5.84 2.34
C THR A 66 9.77 6.51 3.24
N ARG A 67 10.13 7.77 3.00
CA ARG A 67 11.04 8.53 3.88
C ARG A 67 10.46 8.71 5.28
N VAL A 68 9.15 8.87 5.40
CA VAL A 68 8.45 9.06 6.69
C VAL A 68 8.15 7.72 7.36
N LEU A 69 7.55 6.80 6.62
CA LEU A 69 7.00 5.53 7.12
C LEU A 69 8.05 4.41 7.23
N TRP A 70 9.10 4.47 6.42
CA TRP A 70 10.18 3.47 6.41
C TRP A 70 11.58 4.10 6.26
N PRO A 71 12.01 4.95 7.20
CA PRO A 71 13.20 5.79 7.04
C PRO A 71 14.48 5.00 6.77
N ARG A 72 14.62 3.82 7.40
CA ARG A 72 15.79 2.94 7.25
C ARG A 72 15.93 2.36 5.84
N CYS A 73 14.84 2.22 5.08
CA CYS A 73 14.87 1.76 3.68
C CYS A 73 14.80 2.91 2.67
N SER A 74 14.47 4.13 3.13
CA SER A 74 14.19 5.28 2.26
C SER A 74 15.28 5.58 1.22
N ARG A 75 16.56 5.46 1.58
CA ARG A 75 17.66 5.72 0.64
C ARG A 75 17.73 4.68 -0.47
N TYR A 76 17.47 3.42 -0.14
CA TYR A 76 17.42 2.35 -1.14
C TYR A 76 16.26 2.60 -2.10
N VAL A 77 15.05 2.83 -1.59
CA VAL A 77 13.87 3.14 -2.41
C VAL A 77 14.09 4.39 -3.26
N PHE A 78 14.60 5.48 -2.69
CA PHE A 78 14.93 6.69 -3.44
C PHE A 78 15.89 6.38 -4.60
N ASN A 79 16.96 5.62 -4.34
CA ASN A 79 17.94 5.31 -5.38
C ASN A 79 17.37 4.41 -6.49
N THR A 80 16.47 3.50 -6.15
CA THR A 80 15.82 2.60 -7.11
C THR A 80 14.76 3.32 -7.95
N TYR A 81 14.00 4.24 -7.36
CA TYR A 81 12.78 4.79 -7.98
C TYR A 81 12.82 6.29 -8.31
N ARG A 82 13.87 7.05 -7.97
CA ARG A 82 13.91 8.52 -8.23
C ARG A 82 13.81 8.92 -9.70
N GLY A 83 14.08 8.02 -10.63
CA GLY A 83 14.06 8.27 -12.08
C GLY A 83 12.88 7.61 -12.77
N PHE A 84 12.79 7.82 -14.09
CA PHE A 84 11.86 7.08 -14.93
C PHE A 84 12.48 5.76 -15.34
N ALA A 85 11.73 4.66 -15.18
CA ALA A 85 12.20 3.35 -15.60
C ALA A 85 11.99 3.18 -17.10
N ALA A 86 13.02 2.70 -17.81
CA ALA A 86 12.93 2.38 -19.24
C ALA A 86 12.24 1.04 -19.44
N LEU A 87 11.10 1.05 -20.12
CA LEU A 87 10.37 -0.14 -20.56
C LEU A 87 10.76 -0.45 -22.00
N HIS A 88 11.38 -1.61 -22.21
CA HIS A 88 11.84 -2.07 -23.52
C HIS A 88 10.82 -3.02 -24.11
N LEU A 89 10.34 -2.72 -25.33
CA LEU A 89 9.46 -3.60 -26.09
C LEU A 89 10.28 -4.35 -27.15
N GLN A 90 10.05 -5.66 -27.25
CA GLN A 90 10.73 -6.47 -28.26
C GLN A 90 10.42 -5.95 -29.66
N GLY A 91 11.47 -5.75 -30.47
CA GLY A 91 11.34 -5.22 -31.83
C GLY A 91 11.17 -3.70 -31.92
N SER A 92 11.16 -2.98 -30.80
CA SER A 92 11.17 -1.50 -30.79
C SER A 92 12.60 -0.97 -30.80
N ALA A 93 12.85 0.08 -31.59
CA ALA A 93 14.13 0.81 -31.61
C ALA A 93 14.32 1.77 -30.42
N GLY A 94 13.26 2.02 -29.63
CA GLY A 94 13.28 2.89 -28.46
C GLY A 94 12.61 2.26 -27.24
N CYS A 95 12.65 2.99 -26.12
CA CYS A 95 11.98 2.61 -24.88
C CYS A 95 10.84 3.57 -24.53
N LEU A 96 9.85 3.05 -23.79
CA LEU A 96 8.85 3.88 -23.11
C LEU A 96 9.36 4.22 -21.71
N TRP A 97 9.03 5.40 -21.22
CA TRP A 97 9.42 5.83 -19.88
C TRP A 97 8.25 5.67 -18.92
N SER A 98 8.43 4.84 -17.90
CA SER A 98 7.51 4.75 -16.78
C SER A 98 7.77 5.94 -15.85
N CYS A 99 6.88 6.93 -15.88
CA CYS A 99 6.96 8.14 -15.05
C CYS A 99 6.24 8.00 -13.70
N GLU A 100 5.28 7.07 -13.63
CA GLU A 100 4.49 6.79 -12.43
C GLU A 100 4.55 5.31 -12.07
N GLY A 101 4.15 5.01 -10.84
CA GLY A 101 4.00 3.65 -10.37
C GLY A 101 5.31 2.90 -10.14
N VAL A 102 5.14 1.59 -10.02
CA VAL A 102 6.15 0.55 -9.86
C VAL A 102 5.86 -0.57 -10.87
N THR A 103 6.89 -1.24 -11.35
CA THR A 103 6.75 -2.31 -12.34
C THR A 103 6.24 -3.59 -11.69
N GLN A 104 5.23 -4.23 -12.28
CA GLN A 104 4.77 -5.55 -11.82
C GLN A 104 5.88 -6.60 -11.98
N GLY A 105 6.05 -7.44 -10.95
CA GLY A 105 7.17 -8.39 -10.87
C GLY A 105 8.42 -7.82 -10.19
N ASP A 106 8.45 -6.52 -9.87
CA ASP A 106 9.48 -5.96 -9.01
C ASP A 106 9.28 -6.44 -7.56
N SER A 107 10.32 -7.06 -7.00
CA SER A 107 10.39 -7.52 -5.62
C SER A 107 10.02 -6.46 -4.57
N MET A 108 10.16 -5.18 -4.90
CA MET A 108 9.91 -4.05 -3.99
C MET A 108 8.56 -3.37 -4.23
N ALA A 109 7.84 -3.70 -5.31
CA ALA A 109 6.61 -3.03 -5.72
C ALA A 109 5.55 -3.01 -4.60
N MET A 110 5.33 -4.15 -3.93
CA MET A 110 4.33 -4.25 -2.85
C MET A 110 4.65 -3.35 -1.66
N PHE A 111 5.93 -3.24 -1.28
CA PHE A 111 6.37 -2.41 -0.16
C PHE A 111 6.21 -0.92 -0.48
N VAL A 112 6.60 -0.52 -1.69
CA VAL A 112 6.45 0.87 -2.15
C VAL A 112 4.97 1.23 -2.30
N TYR A 113 4.15 0.28 -2.77
CA TYR A 113 2.71 0.44 -2.83
C TYR A 113 2.09 0.60 -1.44
N ALA A 114 2.51 -0.20 -0.46
CA ALA A 114 2.08 -0.06 0.93
C ALA A 114 2.42 1.33 1.49
N CYS A 115 3.66 1.80 1.31
CA CYS A 115 4.05 3.17 1.68
C CYS A 115 3.23 4.25 0.94
N GLY A 116 2.92 4.03 -0.34
CA GLY A 116 2.17 4.98 -1.16
C GLY A 116 0.70 5.11 -0.76
N SER A 117 0.09 4.01 -0.33
CA SER A 117 -1.35 3.93 -0.03
C SER A 117 -1.71 4.11 1.44
N LEU A 118 -0.80 3.81 2.38
CA LEU A 118 -1.11 3.90 3.81
C LEU A 118 -1.64 5.28 4.25
N PRO A 119 -1.09 6.43 3.79
CA PRO A 119 -1.64 7.73 4.17
C PRO A 119 -3.07 7.95 3.67
N LEU A 120 -3.45 7.39 2.52
CA LEU A 120 -4.83 7.45 2.03
C LEU A 120 -5.76 6.65 2.94
N ILE A 121 -5.34 5.46 3.37
CA ILE A 121 -6.10 4.61 4.30
C ILE A 121 -6.33 5.35 5.63
N HIS A 122 -5.29 5.99 6.17
CA HIS A 122 -5.39 6.79 7.39
C HIS A 122 -6.31 8.02 7.21
N ALA A 123 -6.23 8.70 6.07
CA ALA A 123 -7.12 9.82 5.77
C ALA A 123 -8.60 9.39 5.66
N LEU A 124 -8.86 8.26 5.01
CA LEU A 124 -10.22 7.69 4.92
C LEU A 124 -10.76 7.34 6.30
N ARG A 125 -9.95 6.69 7.15
CA ARG A 125 -10.37 6.38 8.53
C ARG A 125 -10.66 7.63 9.35
N ALA A 126 -9.83 8.66 9.23
CA ALA A 126 -10.06 9.93 9.92
C ALA A 126 -11.37 10.59 9.46
N ALA A 127 -11.63 10.62 8.15
CA ALA A 127 -12.88 11.15 7.61
C ALA A 127 -14.11 10.38 8.10
N CYS A 128 -14.06 9.04 8.13
CA CYS A 128 -15.14 8.23 8.68
C CYS A 128 -15.38 8.50 10.18
N ALA A 129 -14.33 8.68 10.96
CA ALA A 129 -14.44 8.98 12.38
C ALA A 129 -15.06 10.38 12.64
N GLU A 130 -14.75 11.37 11.80
CA GLU A 130 -15.37 12.71 11.86
C GLU A 130 -16.89 12.66 11.60
N GLU A 131 -17.35 11.70 10.78
CA GLU A 131 -18.77 11.44 10.52
C GLU A 131 -19.45 10.56 11.59
N GLY A 132 -18.70 10.15 12.62
CA GLY A 132 -19.22 9.32 13.73
C GLY A 132 -19.17 7.81 13.48
N TYR A 133 -18.48 7.36 12.42
CA TYR A 133 -18.27 5.95 12.14
C TYR A 133 -17.01 5.46 12.88
N GLU A 134 -17.18 4.75 14.00
CA GLU A 134 -16.07 4.11 14.70
C GLU A 134 -15.75 2.77 14.05
N MET A 135 -14.50 2.59 13.60
CA MET A 135 -14.01 1.27 13.21
C MET A 135 -13.90 0.40 14.47
N PRO A 136 -14.29 -0.89 14.42
CA PRO A 136 -14.11 -1.78 15.55
C PRO A 136 -12.65 -1.74 16.00
N SER A 137 -12.43 -1.58 17.31
CA SER A 137 -11.08 -1.68 17.86
C SER A 137 -10.50 -3.03 17.44
N SER A 138 -9.27 -3.04 16.91
CA SER A 138 -8.54 -4.26 16.63
C SER A 138 -8.33 -5.03 17.94
N GLY A 139 -9.28 -5.91 18.25
CA GLY A 139 -9.21 -6.82 19.36
C GLY A 139 -8.04 -7.78 19.14
N VAL A 140 -6.92 -7.48 19.78
CA VAL A 140 -5.86 -8.43 20.11
C VAL A 140 -5.59 -8.31 21.60
#